data_AF-Q9FI18-F1
#
_entry.id   AF-Q9FI18-F1
#
_cell.length_a   1.000
_cell.length_b   1.000
_cell.length_c   1.000
_cell.angle_alpha   90.00
_cell.angle_beta   90.00
_cell.angle_gamma   90.00
#
_symmetry.space_group_name_H-M   'P 1'
#
loop_
_entity.id
_entity.type
_entity.pdbx_description
1 polymer ?
#
loop_
_entity_poly.entity_id
_entity_poly.type
_entity_poly.pdbx_seq_one_letter_code
_entity_poly.pdbx_strand_id
1 'polypeptide(L)'
;MIEVTEAVEQAVIDTREWIENIATSEQGTSGSGLGWIIRNSHGTFMECGMSKFQGRAPVEESECTALIWALQSSWNLGYIKIEFDGDNLSIIRLINGKAVNPRLRHYL
;
A
#
# COMPACT_ATOMS: atom_id res chain seq x y z
N MET A 1 -6.96 -4.15 -29.37
CA MET A 1 -6.17 -4.17 -28.12
C MET A 1 -5.93 -2.72 -27.76
N ILE A 2 -6.65 -2.19 -26.78
CA ILE A 2 -6.37 -0.87 -26.21
C ILE A 2 -5.50 -1.16 -24.98
N GLU A 3 -4.37 -0.49 -24.91
CA GLU A 3 -3.30 -0.71 -23.95
C GLU A 3 -3.77 -0.42 -22.52
N VAL A 4 -4.08 -1.49 -21.79
CA VAL A 4 -4.47 -1.48 -20.37
C VAL A 4 -3.36 -0.91 -19.47
N THR A 5 -2.14 -0.78 -19.99
CA THR A 5 -0.98 -0.17 -19.35
C THR A 5 -1.20 1.30 -19.01
N GLU A 6 -1.83 2.10 -19.88
CA GLU A 6 -2.00 3.54 -19.65
C GLU A 6 -2.86 3.83 -18.40
N ALA A 7 -3.97 3.09 -18.22
CA ALA A 7 -4.84 3.29 -17.06
C ALA A 7 -4.15 2.87 -15.75
N VAL A 8 -3.36 1.79 -15.79
CA VAL A 8 -2.56 1.33 -14.65
C VAL A 8 -1.48 2.36 -14.31
N GLU A 9 -0.78 2.86 -15.33
CA GLU A 9 0.25 3.89 -15.18
C GLU A 9 -0.34 5.17 -14.61
N GLN A 10 -1.51 5.60 -15.09
CA GLN A 10 -2.20 6.78 -14.58
C GLN A 10 -2.59 6.60 -13.12
N ALA A 11 -3.17 5.45 -12.74
CA ALA A 11 -3.52 5.18 -11.34
C ALA A 11 -2.28 5.18 -10.41
N VAL A 12 -1.13 4.68 -10.89
CA VAL A 12 0.15 4.75 -10.17
C VAL A 12 0.62 6.20 -10.03
N ILE A 13 0.56 6.99 -11.10
CA ILE A 13 0.93 8.41 -11.10
C ILE A 13 0.05 9.19 -10.12
N ASP A 14 -1.27 9.03 -10.19
CA ASP A 14 -2.23 9.72 -9.33
C ASP A 14 -1.99 9.38 -7.85
N THR A 15 -1.75 8.09 -7.55
CA THR A 15 -1.46 7.64 -6.19
C THR A 15 -0.14 8.22 -5.70
N ARG A 16 0.89 8.27 -6.55
CA ARG A 16 2.21 8.81 -6.22
C ARG A 16 2.16 10.31 -5.96
N GLU A 17 1.58 11.07 -6.88
CA GLU A 17 1.42 12.52 -6.73
C GLU A 17 0.64 12.86 -5.46
N TRP A 18 -0.39 12.08 -5.14
CA TRP A 18 -1.15 12.25 -3.90
C TRP A 18 -0.30 11.99 -2.65
N ILE A 19 0.50 10.91 -2.62
CA ILE A 19 1.43 10.62 -1.51
C ILE A 19 2.46 11.75 -1.34
N GLU A 20 3.03 12.24 -2.43
CA GLU A 20 4.03 13.31 -2.43
C GLU A 20 3.43 14.63 -1.90
N ASN A 21 2.20 14.97 -2.28
CA ASN A 21 1.48 16.15 -1.78
C ASN A 21 1.20 16.09 -0.27
N ILE A 22 1.05 14.90 0.31
CA ILE A 22 0.86 14.72 1.76
C ILE A 22 2.17 14.82 2.51
N ALA A 23 3.21 14.20 1.98
CA ALA A 23 4.54 14.24 2.57
C ALA A 23 5.08 15.69 2.66
N THR A 24 4.64 16.55 1.75
CA THR A 24 5.06 17.96 1.62
C THR A 24 4.11 18.98 2.26
N SER A 25 2.90 18.60 2.69
CA SER A 25 1.96 19.58 3.25
C SER A 25 2.55 20.26 4.51
N GLU A 26 2.71 21.58 4.44
CA GLU A 26 3.44 22.44 5.41
C GLU A 26 2.84 22.48 6.82
N GLN A 27 1.61 21.98 7.00
CA GLN A 27 1.00 21.92 8.31
C GLN A 27 1.68 20.79 9.08
N GLY A 28 2.47 21.15 10.09
CA GLY A 28 3.24 20.27 10.97
C GLY A 28 2.47 19.14 11.68
N THR A 29 1.21 18.91 11.33
CA THR A 29 0.54 17.62 11.43
C THR A 29 1.23 16.64 10.47
N SER A 30 2.27 16.01 10.98
CA SER A 30 3.05 14.93 10.37
C SER A 30 2.15 13.77 9.96
N GLY A 31 1.40 13.91 8.86
CA GLY A 31 0.58 12.85 8.29
C GLY A 31 1.43 11.96 7.40
N SER A 32 1.19 10.67 7.45
CA SER A 32 1.74 9.72 6.50
C SER A 32 0.62 9.29 5.54
N GLY A 33 0.96 9.14 4.26
CA GLY A 33 0.06 8.62 3.23
C GLY A 33 0.33 7.15 2.99
N LEU A 34 -0.69 6.44 2.53
CA LEU A 34 -0.59 5.09 2.00
C LEU A 34 -1.51 4.95 0.79
N GLY A 35 -1.20 3.98 -0.08
CA GLY A 35 -2.04 3.64 -1.21
C GLY A 35 -1.82 2.20 -1.64
N TRP A 36 -2.82 1.63 -2.32
CA TRP A 36 -2.77 0.28 -2.85
C TRP A 36 -3.51 0.19 -4.17
N ILE A 37 -3.08 -0.73 -5.02
CA ILE A 37 -3.70 -1.02 -6.32
C ILE A 37 -4.02 -2.51 -6.34
N ILE A 38 -5.25 -2.85 -6.72
CA ILE A 38 -5.72 -4.21 -6.92
C ILE A 38 -5.76 -4.48 -8.41
N ARG A 39 -5.13 -5.58 -8.82
CA ARG A 39 -5.08 -6.04 -10.21
C ARG A 39 -5.53 -7.50 -10.28
N ASN A 40 -6.09 -7.90 -11.42
CA ASN A 40 -6.36 -9.31 -11.69
C ASN A 40 -5.06 -10.06 -12.07
N SER A 41 -5.15 -11.36 -12.28
CA SER A 41 -4.01 -12.22 -12.66
C SER A 41 -3.35 -11.87 -14.00
N HIS A 42 -3.99 -11.05 -14.83
CA HIS A 42 -3.44 -10.54 -16.10
C HIS A 42 -2.83 -9.14 -15.96
N GLY A 43 -2.70 -8.63 -14.73
CA GLY A 43 -2.21 -7.28 -14.46
C GLY A 43 -3.21 -6.17 -14.77
N THR A 44 -4.47 -6.50 -15.10
CA THR A 44 -5.51 -5.49 -15.36
C THR A 44 -5.92 -4.83 -14.05
N PHE A 45 -5.90 -3.50 -14.03
CA PHE A 45 -6.46 -2.70 -12.93
C PHE A 45 -7.90 -3.11 -12.61
N MET A 46 -8.19 -3.31 -11.33
CA MET A 46 -9.54 -3.58 -10.84
C MET A 46 -10.04 -2.45 -9.94
N GLU A 47 -9.21 -2.02 -8.99
CA GLU A 47 -9.55 -0.99 -8.02
C GLU A 47 -8.27 -0.39 -7.40
N CYS A 48 -8.33 0.80 -6.83
CA CYS A 48 -7.28 1.33 -5.96
C CYS A 48 -7.86 2.04 -4.75
N GLY A 49 -7.03 2.22 -3.72
CA GLY A 49 -7.37 3.03 -2.57
C GLY A 49 -6.17 3.83 -2.11
N MET A 50 -6.44 4.96 -1.49
CA MET A 50 -5.44 5.80 -0.85
C MET A 50 -6.00 6.37 0.44
N SER A 51 -5.18 6.51 1.46
CA SER A 51 -5.61 7.12 2.72
C SER A 51 -4.48 7.70 3.54
N LYS A 52 -4.85 8.61 4.44
CA LYS A 52 -3.95 9.33 5.33
C LYS A 52 -4.09 8.76 6.72
N PHE A 53 -2.97 8.58 7.40
CA PHE A 53 -2.96 8.25 8.81
C PHE A 53 -2.11 9.26 9.59
N GLN A 54 -2.47 9.42 10.86
CA GLN A 54 -1.85 10.40 11.73
C GLN A 54 -0.47 9.92 12.19
N GLY A 55 0.50 10.84 12.20
CA GLY A 55 1.85 10.60 12.69
C GLY A 55 2.80 10.13 11.59
N ARG A 56 4.06 10.53 11.74
CA ARG A 56 5.17 9.96 10.97
C ARG A 56 5.50 8.59 11.55
N ALA A 57 4.94 7.55 10.96
CA ALA A 57 5.37 6.20 11.25
C ALA A 57 6.76 5.94 10.62
N PRO A 58 7.61 5.12 11.25
CA PRO A 58 8.73 4.48 10.56
C PRO A 58 8.27 3.79 9.28
N VAL A 59 9.16 3.69 8.29
CA VAL A 59 8.83 3.13 6.97
C VAL A 59 8.20 1.74 7.08
N GLU A 60 8.73 0.89 7.96
CA GLU A 60 8.21 -0.47 8.12
C GLU A 60 6.80 -0.48 8.75
N GLU A 61 6.51 0.44 9.67
CA GLU A 61 5.18 0.59 10.26
C GLU A 61 4.18 1.16 9.22
N SER A 62 4.61 2.09 8.36
CA SER A 62 3.77 2.61 7.26
C SER A 62 3.47 1.53 6.22
N GLU A 63 4.45 0.70 5.86
CA GLU A 63 4.27 -0.44 4.94
C GLU A 63 3.33 -1.49 5.52
N CYS A 64 3.49 -1.86 6.79
CA CYS A 64 2.55 -2.76 7.47
C CYS A 64 1.13 -2.18 7.51
N THR A 65 1.00 -0.86 7.73
CA THR A 65 -0.30 -0.20 7.73
C THR A 65 -0.93 -0.22 6.33
N ALA A 66 -0.17 0.11 5.29
CA ALA A 66 -0.60 0.04 3.89
C ALA A 66 -1.08 -1.37 3.51
N LEU A 67 -0.31 -2.39 3.90
CA LEU A 67 -0.68 -3.79 3.72
C LEU A 67 -2.02 -4.12 4.40
N ILE A 68 -2.20 -3.79 5.69
CA ILE A 68 -3.45 -4.07 6.41
C ILE A 68 -4.65 -3.42 5.74
N TRP A 69 -4.50 -2.17 5.28
CA TRP A 69 -5.59 -1.46 4.60
C TRP A 69 -5.90 -2.07 3.23
N ALA A 70 -4.88 -2.46 2.48
CA ALA A 70 -5.04 -3.17 1.21
C ALA A 70 -5.76 -4.52 1.41
N LEU A 71 -5.42 -5.26 2.47
CA LEU A 71 -6.08 -6.52 2.84
C LEU A 71 -7.55 -6.31 3.20
N GLN A 72 -7.86 -5.32 4.05
CA GLN A 72 -9.23 -4.99 4.45
C GLN A 72 -10.08 -4.53 3.25
N SER A 73 -9.51 -3.70 2.37
CA SER A 73 -10.15 -3.27 1.13
C SER A 73 -10.43 -4.45 0.21
N SER A 74 -9.44 -5.32 0.01
CA SER A 74 -9.58 -6.52 -0.82
C SER A 74 -10.66 -7.46 -0.29
N TRP A 75 -10.70 -7.67 1.02
CA TRP A 75 -11.72 -8.48 1.68
C TRP A 75 -13.13 -7.91 1.49
N ASN A 76 -13.30 -6.60 1.69
CA ASN A 76 -14.59 -5.92 1.52
C ASN A 76 -15.10 -5.97 0.07
N LEU A 77 -14.20 -6.06 -0.91
CA LEU A 77 -14.53 -6.24 -2.32
C LEU A 77 -14.80 -7.71 -2.71
N GLY A 78 -14.62 -8.65 -1.77
CA GLY A 78 -14.84 -10.08 -1.98
C GLY A 78 -13.64 -10.84 -2.56
N TYR A 79 -12.45 -10.23 -2.59
CA TYR A 79 -11.23 -10.92 -3.01
C TYR A 79 -10.67 -11.77 -1.86
N ILE A 80 -10.82 -13.09 -2.01
CA ILE A 80 -10.39 -14.07 -0.99
C ILE A 80 -9.01 -14.69 -1.27
N LYS A 81 -8.50 -14.52 -2.49
CA LYS A 81 -7.18 -14.99 -2.91
C LYS A 81 -6.44 -13.81 -3.50
N ILE A 82 -5.40 -13.37 -2.81
CA ILE A 82 -4.66 -12.17 -3.13
C ILE A 82 -3.16 -12.48 -3.04
N GLU A 83 -2.42 -11.93 -4.00
CA GLU A 83 -0.97 -11.89 -3.96
C GLU A 83 -0.59 -10.43 -3.70
N PHE A 84 0.19 -10.21 -2.65
CA PHE A 84 0.67 -8.88 -2.32
C PHE A 84 2.07 -8.69 -2.89
N ASP A 85 2.27 -7.59 -3.60
CA ASP A 85 3.56 -7.13 -4.09
C ASP A 85 3.92 -5.81 -3.42
N GLY A 86 5.15 -5.72 -2.93
CA GLY A 86 5.65 -4.56 -2.20
C GLY A 86 7.17 -4.47 -2.33
N ASP A 87 7.72 -3.26 -2.29
CA ASP A 87 9.15 -3.02 -2.46
C ASP A 87 9.96 -3.26 -1.16
N ASN A 88 9.29 -3.36 -0.02
CA ASN A 88 9.94 -3.53 1.27
C ASN A 88 10.31 -4.99 1.57
N LEU A 89 11.54 -5.36 1.23
CA LEU A 89 12.10 -6.69 1.50
C LEU A 89 12.09 -7.08 2.99
N SER A 90 12.21 -6.12 3.91
CA SER A 90 12.17 -6.39 5.36
C SER A 90 10.79 -6.88 5.79
N ILE A 91 9.72 -6.25 5.30
CA ILE A 91 8.33 -6.67 5.55
C ILE A 91 8.06 -8.03 4.91
N ILE A 92 8.49 -8.25 3.66
CA ILE A 92 8.37 -9.55 3.00
C ILE A 92 9.04 -10.65 3.83
N ARG A 93 10.26 -10.41 4.34
CA ARG A 93 10.97 -11.38 5.18
C ARG A 93 10.25 -11.63 6.50
N LEU A 94 9.68 -10.59 7.11
CA LEU A 94 8.95 -10.67 8.37
C LEU A 94 7.67 -11.52 8.22
N ILE A 95 6.85 -11.24 7.20
CA ILE A 95 5.61 -11.98 6.91
C ILE A 95 5.90 -13.46 6.63
N ASN A 96 6.98 -13.73 5.89
CA ASN A 96 7.40 -15.10 5.59
C ASN A 96 8.14 -15.81 6.74
N GLY A 97 8.17 -15.22 7.95
CA GLY A 97 8.84 -15.81 9.12
C GLY A 97 10.36 -15.94 8.99
N LYS A 98 10.98 -15.25 8.02
CA LYS A 98 12.43 -15.25 7.77
C LYS A 98 13.17 -14.16 8.56
N ALA A 99 12.44 -13.27 9.21
CA ALA A 99 12.96 -12.23 10.09
C ALA A 99 12.01 -12.03 11.27
N VAL A 100 12.51 -11.44 12.35
CA VAL A 100 11.72 -11.06 13.53
C VAL A 100 11.97 -9.59 13.81
N ASN A 101 10.91 -8.80 13.90
CA ASN A 101 10.95 -7.42 14.36
C ASN A 101 9.98 -7.25 15.54
N PRO A 102 10.46 -7.15 16.78
CA PRO A 102 9.61 -7.02 17.96
C PRO A 102 8.65 -5.82 17.92
N ARG A 103 9.01 -4.73 17.21
CA ARG A 103 8.15 -3.55 17.10
C ARG A 103 6.91 -3.80 16.24
N LEU A 104 7.02 -4.68 15.25
CA LEU A 104 5.96 -4.99 14.29
C LEU A 104 5.10 -6.19 14.70
N ARG A 105 5.34 -6.76 15.88
CA ARG A 105 4.62 -7.94 16.39
C ARG A 105 3.11 -7.73 16.55
N HIS A 106 2.66 -6.48 16.68
CA HIS A 106 1.23 -6.18 16.82
C HIS A 106 0.56 -5.88 15.47
N TYR A 107 1.35 -5.79 14.38
CA TYR A 107 0.85 -5.55 13.03
C TYR A 107 0.60 -6.86 12.27
N LEU A 108 1.41 -7.89 12.52
CA LEU A 108 1.41 -9.20 11.82
C LEU A 108 1.21 -10.33 12.83
#